data_AF-A0A0H2DUR8-F1
#
_entry.id   AF-A0A0H2DUR8-F1
#
_cell.length_a   1.000
_cell.length_b   1.000
_cell.length_c   1.000
_cell.angle_alpha   90.00
_cell.angle_beta   90.00
_cell.angle_gamma   90.00
#
_symmetry.space_group_name_H-M   'P 1'
#
loop_
_entity.id
_entity.type
_entity.pdbx_description
1 polymer ?
#
loop_
_entity_poly.entity_id
_entity_poly.type
_entity_poly.pdbx_seq_one_letter_code
_entity_poly.pdbx_strand_id
1 'polypeptide(L)'
;MVKSIFLQDGEEILVDDEDYERVNQHTWHKAFKDNYRMIVNSDKKHLPDFILKKSFQKIKNNDFTRKNLTTEGNKTRWSKAKCNNSSKYKGVSWDKKNNNWYACIAVDKKTKNLGHFVNEDEAAKAYNNAVNEYWGGVGYLNIIGEDNRLKKRNYKTNIKQLKRGTDKNNLRGINKIKHRYYSKIFYSGNYIALGGYDDLNKARLVYNKCSSYLHGSDAILNDVPMTDELKEFISNWEVPDKIKALKGEDNGRSIVDKT
;
A
#
# COMPACT_ATOMS: atom_id res chain seq x y z
N MET A 1 -8.64 12.56 19.57
CA MET A 1 -7.96 11.28 19.88
C MET A 1 -7.79 10.49 18.58
N VAL A 2 -6.89 9.52 18.51
CA VAL A 2 -6.69 8.67 17.32
C VAL A 2 -7.39 7.33 17.55
N LYS A 3 -8.07 6.80 16.53
CA LYS A 3 -8.76 5.51 16.55
C LYS A 3 -8.24 4.60 15.44
N SER A 4 -8.29 3.30 15.71
CA SER A 4 -7.83 2.26 14.80
C SER A 4 -8.98 1.69 13.98
N ILE A 5 -8.76 1.52 12.69
CA ILE A 5 -9.64 0.78 11.78
C ILE A 5 -8.80 -0.30 11.12
N PHE A 6 -9.30 -1.53 11.11
CA PHE A 6 -8.60 -2.66 10.53
C PHE A 6 -9.15 -2.96 9.12
N LEU A 7 -8.23 -3.08 8.17
CA LEU A 7 -8.55 -3.51 6.81
C LEU A 7 -8.89 -5.00 6.78
N GLN A 8 -9.45 -5.48 5.66
CA GLN A 8 -9.80 -6.90 5.47
C GLN A 8 -8.66 -7.91 5.64
N ASP A 9 -7.41 -7.46 5.57
CA ASP A 9 -6.23 -8.29 5.80
C ASP A 9 -5.61 -8.08 7.20
N GLY A 10 -6.33 -7.39 8.08
CA GLY A 10 -5.90 -7.08 9.45
C GLY A 10 -4.86 -5.98 9.55
N GLU A 11 -4.52 -5.30 8.45
CA GLU A 11 -3.63 -4.15 8.53
C GLU A 11 -4.37 -2.98 9.22
N GLU A 12 -3.74 -2.41 10.23
CA GLU A 12 -4.26 -1.28 10.98
C GLU A 12 -4.04 0.03 10.21
N ILE A 13 -5.07 0.86 10.17
CA ILE A 13 -5.02 2.26 9.76
C ILE A 13 -5.55 3.17 10.87
N LEU A 14 -5.05 4.39 10.93
CA LEU A 14 -5.36 5.36 11.98
C LEU A 14 -6.22 6.49 11.42
N VAL A 15 -7.27 6.86 12.15
CA VAL A 15 -8.16 7.99 11.83
C VAL A 15 -8.40 8.84 13.07
N ASP A 16 -8.85 10.08 12.90
CA ASP A 16 -9.30 10.88 14.03
C ASP A 16 -10.62 10.35 14.59
N ASP A 17 -10.79 10.48 15.90
CA ASP A 17 -12.01 10.11 16.64
C ASP A 17 -13.28 10.72 16.04
N GLU A 18 -13.20 11.97 15.57
CA GLU A 18 -14.32 12.66 14.92
C GLU A 18 -14.77 12.05 13.58
N ASP A 19 -13.86 11.32 12.90
CA ASP A 19 -14.16 10.65 11.64
C ASP A 19 -14.43 9.16 11.83
N TYR A 20 -14.11 8.59 13.00
CA TYR A 20 -14.16 7.15 13.27
C TYR A 20 -15.53 6.53 12.97
N GLU A 21 -16.61 7.05 13.57
CA GLU A 21 -17.95 6.46 13.43
C GLU A 21 -18.37 6.34 11.95
N ARG A 22 -18.15 7.40 11.18
CA ARG A 22 -18.50 7.46 9.76
C ARG A 22 -17.61 6.56 8.91
N VAL A 23 -16.31 6.45 9.22
CA VAL A 23 -15.38 5.57 8.49
C VAL A 23 -15.64 4.09 8.83
N ASN A 24 -15.95 3.78 10.09
CA ASN A 24 -16.17 2.42 10.59
C ASN A 24 -17.47 1.78 10.08
N GLN A 25 -18.41 2.58 9.55
CA GLN A 25 -19.60 2.08 8.84
C GLN A 25 -19.27 1.37 7.51
N HIS A 26 -18.04 1.48 7.03
CA HIS A 26 -17.62 0.90 5.75
C HIS A 26 -16.52 -0.14 5.93
N THR A 27 -16.56 -1.17 5.09
CA THR A 27 -15.47 -2.12 4.94
C THR A 27 -14.41 -1.55 3.99
N TRP A 28 -13.19 -1.41 4.48
CA TRP A 28 -12.05 -0.87 3.72
C TRP A 28 -11.08 -1.98 3.32
N HIS A 29 -10.54 -1.86 2.11
CA HIS A 29 -9.53 -2.78 1.58
C HIS A 29 -8.46 -2.02 0.79
N LYS A 30 -7.33 -2.70 0.58
CA LYS A 30 -6.27 -2.18 -0.26
C LYS A 30 -6.60 -2.43 -1.71
N ALA A 31 -6.60 -1.37 -2.50
CA ALA A 31 -6.50 -1.45 -3.95
C ALA A 31 -5.14 -0.90 -4.37
N PHE A 32 -4.64 -1.36 -5.51
CA PHE A 32 -3.41 -0.79 -6.02
C PHE A 32 -3.43 -0.69 -7.53
N LYS A 33 -2.65 0.29 -8.00
CA LYS A 33 -2.41 0.56 -9.40
C LYS A 33 -0.91 0.79 -9.54
N ASP A 34 -0.23 -0.07 -10.30
CA ASP A 34 1.24 -0.10 -10.36
C ASP A 34 1.86 -0.17 -8.94
N ASN A 35 2.78 0.74 -8.61
CA ASN A 35 3.40 0.86 -7.30
C ASN A 35 2.57 1.69 -6.29
N TYR A 36 1.35 2.12 -6.64
CA TYR A 36 0.54 3.00 -5.79
C TYR A 36 -0.50 2.23 -4.99
N ARG A 37 -0.43 2.30 -3.66
CA ARG A 37 -1.45 1.75 -2.72
C ARG A 37 -2.53 2.78 -2.46
N MET A 38 -3.77 2.31 -2.43
CA MET A 38 -4.97 3.07 -2.11
C MET A 38 -5.79 2.29 -1.10
N ILE A 39 -6.45 2.99 -0.20
CA ILE A 39 -7.48 2.41 0.67
C ILE A 39 -8.83 2.83 0.09
N VAL A 40 -9.65 1.85 -0.23
CA VAL A 40 -10.95 2.04 -0.88
C VAL A 40 -12.02 1.20 -0.21
N ASN A 41 -13.28 1.65 -0.29
CA ASN A 41 -14.43 0.88 0.15
C ASN A 41 -15.13 0.19 -1.04
N SER A 42 -16.18 -0.59 -0.76
CA SER A 42 -16.98 -1.30 -1.79
C SER A 42 -17.65 -0.36 -2.81
N ASP A 43 -17.94 0.88 -2.42
CA ASP A 43 -18.51 1.93 -3.29
C ASP A 43 -17.43 2.64 -4.14
N LYS A 44 -16.19 2.15 -4.15
CA LYS A 44 -15.04 2.74 -4.84
C LYS A 44 -14.66 4.14 -4.35
N LYS A 45 -15.07 4.52 -3.12
CA LYS A 45 -14.62 5.77 -2.48
C LYS A 45 -13.22 5.57 -1.91
N HIS A 46 -12.35 6.56 -2.11
CA HIS A 46 -11.01 6.58 -1.54
C HIS A 46 -11.04 7.13 -0.11
N LEU A 47 -10.32 6.49 0.81
CA LEU A 47 -10.35 6.86 2.23
C LEU A 47 -9.96 8.33 2.50
N PRO A 48 -8.86 8.88 1.94
CA PRO A 48 -8.53 10.30 2.15
C PRO A 48 -9.67 11.24 1.76
N ASP A 49 -10.23 11.04 0.56
CA ASP A 49 -11.33 11.87 0.04
C ASP A 49 -12.63 11.71 0.84
N PHE A 50 -12.87 10.49 1.34
CA PHE A 50 -13.99 10.21 2.22
C PHE A 50 -13.87 10.93 3.57
N ILE A 51 -12.69 10.94 4.19
CA ILE A 51 -12.44 11.64 5.45
C ILE A 51 -12.54 13.15 5.24
N LEU A 52 -11.74 13.67 4.30
CA LEU A 52 -11.67 15.07 3.93
C LEU A 52 -11.74 15.22 2.41
N LYS A 53 -12.81 15.86 1.93
CA LYS A 53 -13.09 15.99 0.49
C LYS A 53 -11.93 16.61 -0.27
N LYS A 54 -11.58 16.00 -1.41
CA LYS A 54 -10.44 16.30 -2.29
C LYS A 54 -9.06 16.18 -1.64
N SER A 55 -8.96 15.58 -0.46
CA SER A 55 -7.68 15.48 0.24
C SER A 55 -6.81 14.32 -0.26
N PHE A 56 -5.56 14.35 0.17
CA PHE A 56 -4.57 13.30 0.02
C PHE A 56 -3.59 13.34 1.19
N GLN A 57 -2.83 12.27 1.39
CA GLN A 57 -1.83 12.21 2.45
C GLN A 57 -0.59 13.05 2.12
N LYS A 58 -0.04 13.75 3.13
CA LYS A 58 1.28 14.39 3.11
C LYS A 58 2.38 13.33 3.10
N ILE A 59 2.22 12.29 3.93
CA ILE A 59 3.10 11.12 4.01
C ILE A 59 2.28 9.86 3.72
N LYS A 60 2.64 9.12 2.67
CA LYS A 60 1.92 7.89 2.30
C LYS A 60 2.23 6.74 3.27
N ASN A 61 1.34 6.49 4.21
CA ASN A 61 1.43 5.44 5.23
C ASN A 61 0.01 5.03 5.70
N ASN A 62 -0.09 4.39 6.86
CA ASN A 62 -1.38 4.00 7.47
C ASN A 62 -2.00 5.07 8.35
N ASP A 63 -1.41 6.26 8.43
CA ASP A 63 -1.96 7.39 9.16
C ASP A 63 -2.89 8.20 8.25
N PHE A 64 -4.19 8.06 8.42
CA PHE A 64 -5.23 8.81 7.70
C PHE A 64 -5.88 9.90 8.57
N THR A 65 -5.25 10.25 9.68
CA THR A 65 -5.67 11.41 10.48
C THR A 65 -5.49 12.71 9.70
N ARG A 66 -6.25 13.74 10.05
CA ARG A 66 -6.26 15.07 9.45
C ARG A 66 -4.92 15.77 9.54
N LYS A 67 -4.08 15.48 10.54
CA LYS A 67 -2.69 15.97 10.57
C LYS A 67 -1.87 15.47 9.38
N ASN A 68 -2.18 14.31 8.82
CA ASN A 68 -1.52 13.75 7.64
C ASN A 68 -2.32 13.96 6.35
N LEU A 69 -3.58 14.43 6.41
CA LEU A 69 -4.35 14.81 5.23
C LEU A 69 -4.16 16.29 4.89
N THR A 70 -4.22 16.61 3.60
CA THR A 70 -4.21 17.99 3.12
C THR A 70 -4.94 18.11 1.78
N THR A 71 -5.45 19.30 1.51
CA THR A 71 -5.99 19.72 0.21
C THR A 71 -5.04 20.69 -0.51
N GLU A 72 -3.96 21.12 0.16
CA GLU A 72 -3.04 22.13 -0.34
C GLU A 72 -2.05 21.59 -1.37
N GLY A 73 -1.83 22.39 -2.42
CA GLY A 73 -0.96 22.01 -3.52
C GLY A 73 -1.54 20.86 -4.34
N ASN A 74 -0.75 19.82 -4.56
CA ASN A 74 -1.20 18.64 -5.29
C ASN A 74 -0.47 17.37 -4.84
N LYS A 75 -1.05 16.21 -5.16
CA LYS A 75 -0.53 14.87 -4.81
C LYS A 75 0.95 14.67 -5.19
N THR A 76 1.42 15.30 -6.26
CA THR A 76 2.81 15.17 -6.74
C THR A 76 3.78 15.96 -5.87
N ARG A 77 3.38 17.12 -5.31
CA ARG A 77 4.24 17.87 -4.36
C ARG A 77 4.56 17.04 -3.12
N TRP A 78 3.58 16.29 -2.62
CA TRP A 78 3.69 15.44 -1.43
C TRP A 78 4.21 14.01 -1.71
N SER A 79 4.54 13.67 -2.96
CA SER A 79 5.02 12.33 -3.27
C SER A 79 6.50 12.16 -2.94
N LYS A 80 6.87 11.00 -2.37
CA LYS A 80 8.27 10.53 -2.29
C LYS A 80 8.95 10.41 -3.67
N ALA A 81 10.27 10.21 -3.65
CA ALA A 81 11.04 9.90 -4.86
C ALA A 81 10.58 8.57 -5.49
N LYS A 82 10.68 8.45 -6.81
CA LYS A 82 10.29 7.21 -7.49
C LYS A 82 11.33 6.11 -7.22
N CYS A 83 10.88 4.86 -7.19
CA CYS A 83 11.73 3.69 -6.92
C CYS A 83 12.89 3.51 -7.91
N ASN A 84 12.75 4.04 -9.13
CA ASN A 84 13.72 3.92 -10.21
C ASN A 84 14.51 5.22 -10.47
N ASN A 85 14.42 6.21 -9.58
CA ASN A 85 15.24 7.40 -9.68
C ASN A 85 16.72 7.08 -9.40
N SER A 86 17.61 7.82 -10.08
CA SER A 86 19.05 7.77 -9.84
C SER A 86 19.41 8.28 -8.44
N SER A 87 18.69 9.29 -7.96
CA SER A 87 18.85 9.81 -6.60
C SER A 87 17.91 9.12 -5.60
N LYS A 88 18.38 9.01 -4.36
CA LYS A 88 17.57 8.62 -3.21
C LYS A 88 16.57 9.71 -2.79
N TYR A 89 16.71 10.94 -3.28
CA TYR A 89 15.88 12.09 -2.92
C TYR A 89 14.90 12.54 -4.01
N LYS A 90 13.83 13.22 -3.59
CA LYS A 90 12.88 13.88 -4.48
C LYS A 90 13.51 15.15 -5.05
N GLY A 91 13.31 15.39 -6.34
CA GLY A 91 13.77 16.59 -7.03
C GLY A 91 15.28 16.60 -7.32
N VAL A 92 15.98 15.51 -7.02
CA VAL A 92 17.40 15.35 -7.28
C VAL A 92 17.59 14.24 -8.31
N SER A 93 18.57 14.40 -9.19
CA SER A 93 18.96 13.40 -10.17
C SER A 93 20.43 13.52 -10.52
N TRP A 94 21.09 12.40 -10.81
CA TRP A 94 22.45 12.40 -11.34
C TRP A 94 22.51 12.95 -12.76
N ASP A 95 23.28 14.00 -12.98
CA ASP A 95 23.62 14.53 -14.30
C ASP A 95 24.90 13.87 -14.81
N LYS A 96 24.74 12.96 -15.78
CA LYS A 96 25.86 12.22 -16.37
C LYS A 96 26.81 13.08 -17.19
N LYS A 97 26.36 14.24 -17.69
CA LYS A 97 27.22 15.10 -18.53
C LYS A 97 28.22 15.85 -17.67
N ASN A 98 27.75 16.38 -16.55
CA ASN A 98 28.55 17.20 -15.64
C ASN A 98 29.11 16.41 -14.44
N ASN A 99 28.80 15.12 -14.34
CA ASN A 99 29.20 14.22 -13.25
C ASN A 99 28.89 14.80 -11.86
N ASN A 100 27.68 15.33 -11.69
CA ASN A 100 27.23 15.94 -10.44
C ASN A 100 25.73 15.72 -10.19
N TRP A 101 25.28 16.08 -9.00
CA TRP A 101 23.89 16.01 -8.60
C TRP A 101 23.15 17.28 -9.00
N TYR A 102 22.13 17.13 -9.83
CA TYR A 102 21.26 18.22 -10.26
C TYR A 102 20.00 18.26 -9.38
N ALA A 103 19.67 19.43 -8.85
CA ALA A 103 18.44 19.67 -8.11
C ALA A 103 17.47 20.56 -8.90
N CYS A 104 16.18 20.21 -8.89
CA CYS A 104 15.13 21.02 -9.51
C CYS A 104 13.78 20.89 -8.81
N ILE A 105 12.92 21.89 -9.03
CA ILE A 105 11.56 21.94 -8.54
C ILE A 105 10.62 22.46 -9.63
N ALA A 106 9.36 22.01 -9.63
CA ALA A 106 8.36 22.50 -10.57
C ALA A 106 7.51 23.62 -9.94
N VAL A 107 7.55 24.81 -10.51
CA VAL A 107 6.76 25.98 -10.09
C VAL A 107 5.98 26.48 -11.31
N ASP A 108 4.67 26.67 -11.17
CA ASP A 108 3.78 27.10 -12.27
C ASP A 108 3.97 26.31 -13.58
N LYS A 109 4.07 24.98 -13.43
CA LYS A 109 4.29 24.00 -14.52
C LYS A 109 5.64 24.13 -15.23
N LYS A 110 6.56 24.97 -14.74
CA LYS A 110 7.93 25.11 -15.26
C LYS A 110 8.93 24.52 -14.27
N THR A 111 9.95 23.84 -14.80
CA THR A 111 11.05 23.33 -13.98
C THR A 111 12.03 24.46 -13.70
N LYS A 112 12.28 24.75 -12.42
CA LYS A 112 13.30 25.68 -11.96
C LYS A 112 14.55 24.90 -11.59
N ASN A 113 15.69 25.34 -12.13
CA ASN A 113 17.01 24.84 -11.77
C ASN A 113 17.39 25.36 -10.38
N LEU A 114 17.76 24.47 -9.46
CA LEU A 114 18.20 24.80 -8.10
C LEU A 114 19.71 24.69 -7.92
N GLY A 115 20.42 24.20 -8.94
CA GLY A 115 21.87 24.09 -8.98
C GLY A 115 22.37 22.68 -9.26
N HIS A 116 23.70 22.61 -9.34
CA HIS A 116 24.47 21.39 -9.44
C HIS A 116 25.38 21.27 -8.22
N PHE A 117 25.50 20.06 -7.67
CA PHE A 117 26.16 19.80 -6.40
C PHE A 117 27.05 18.58 -6.51
N VAL A 118 28.20 18.62 -5.85
CA VAL A 118 29.09 17.44 -5.75
C VAL A 118 28.46 16.38 -4.83
N ASN A 119 27.76 16.82 -3.79
CA ASN A 119 27.13 15.96 -2.81
C ASN A 119 25.60 15.86 -3.02
N GLU A 120 25.08 14.63 -2.99
CA GLU A 120 23.65 14.35 -3.15
C GLU A 120 22.79 14.97 -2.04
N ASP A 121 23.30 14.97 -0.81
CA ASP A 121 22.61 15.51 0.36
C ASP A 121 22.50 17.04 0.29
N GLU A 122 23.48 17.73 -0.31
CA GLU A 122 23.41 19.17 -0.54
C GLU A 122 22.36 19.53 -1.61
N ALA A 123 22.30 18.76 -2.69
CA ALA A 123 21.24 18.88 -3.69
C ALA A 123 19.84 18.69 -3.06
N ALA A 124 19.71 17.75 -2.12
CA ALA A 124 18.46 17.51 -1.40
C ALA A 124 18.10 18.64 -0.43
N LYS A 125 19.08 19.26 0.24
CA LYS A 125 18.88 20.46 1.05
C LYS A 125 18.41 21.64 0.19
N ALA A 126 19.01 21.84 -0.98
CA ALA A 126 18.56 22.85 -1.95
C ALA A 126 17.11 22.63 -2.38
N TYR A 127 16.71 21.37 -2.63
CA TYR A 127 15.32 21.03 -2.90
C TYR A 127 14.39 21.37 -1.72
N ASN A 128 14.75 21.01 -0.48
CA ASN A 128 13.94 21.31 0.70
C ASN A 128 13.77 22.83 0.91
N ASN A 129 14.84 23.61 0.72
CA ASN A 129 14.78 25.07 0.78
C ASN A 129 13.82 25.62 -0.28
N ALA A 130 13.86 25.08 -1.49
CA ALA A 130 12.98 25.48 -2.59
C ALA A 130 11.49 25.13 -2.33
N VAL A 131 11.20 24.07 -1.56
CA VAL A 131 9.82 23.77 -1.12
C VAL A 131 9.32 24.87 -0.17
N ASN A 132 10.16 25.34 0.75
CA ASN A 132 9.82 26.43 1.65
C ASN A 132 9.64 27.75 0.88
N GLU A 133 10.58 28.07 -0.02
CA GLU A 133 10.59 29.32 -0.78
C GLU A 133 9.44 29.40 -1.80
N TYR A 134 9.28 28.39 -2.66
CA TYR A 134 8.35 28.45 -3.80
C TYR A 134 6.98 27.85 -3.51
N TRP A 135 6.88 26.93 -2.55
CA TRP A 135 5.61 26.29 -2.20
C TRP A 135 5.14 26.65 -0.78
N GLY A 136 5.83 27.52 -0.05
CA GLY A 136 5.44 27.92 1.30
C GLY A 136 5.43 26.76 2.30
N GLY A 137 6.29 25.74 2.09
CA GLY A 137 6.31 24.52 2.90
C GLY A 137 5.26 23.47 2.48
N VAL A 138 4.47 23.73 1.44
CA VAL A 138 3.45 22.80 0.92
C VAL A 138 4.09 21.79 -0.03
N GLY A 139 4.78 20.80 0.54
CA GLY A 139 5.38 19.70 -0.22
C GLY A 139 6.16 18.71 0.63
N TYR A 140 6.58 17.62 0.00
CA TYR A 140 7.42 16.62 0.63
C TYR A 140 8.83 17.16 0.85
N LEU A 141 9.29 17.17 2.10
CA LEU A 141 10.68 17.45 2.46
C LEU A 141 11.46 16.14 2.55
N ASN A 142 12.61 16.10 1.89
CA ASN A 142 13.53 14.97 1.95
C ASN A 142 14.12 14.84 3.37
N ILE A 143 14.16 13.61 3.89
CA ILE A 143 14.92 13.27 5.11
C ILE A 143 16.37 13.05 4.70
N ILE A 144 17.26 13.97 5.07
CA ILE A 144 18.68 13.92 4.69
C ILE A 144 19.36 12.72 5.34
N GLY A 145 20.19 12.01 4.58
CA GLY A 145 20.83 10.75 4.96
C GLY A 145 20.03 9.51 4.55
N GLU A 146 18.70 9.60 4.43
CA GLU A 146 17.85 8.44 4.19
C GLU A 146 17.47 8.21 2.72
N ASP A 147 17.11 6.97 2.38
CA ASP A 147 16.51 6.66 1.09
C ASP A 147 15.02 7.06 1.08
N ASN A 148 14.73 8.15 0.37
CA ASN A 148 13.39 8.71 0.26
C ASN A 148 12.61 8.10 -0.92
N ARG A 149 13.15 7.08 -1.61
CA ARG A 149 12.46 6.40 -2.71
C ARG A 149 11.35 5.50 -2.21
N LEU A 150 10.31 5.36 -3.04
CA LEU A 150 9.30 4.32 -2.86
C LEU A 150 9.94 2.94 -3.00
N LYS A 151 9.60 2.00 -2.11
CA LYS A 151 10.00 0.60 -2.24
C LYS A 151 9.29 -0.04 -3.44
N LYS A 152 10.04 -0.67 -4.33
CA LYS A 152 9.47 -1.46 -5.44
C LYS A 152 8.73 -2.66 -4.86
N ARG A 153 7.53 -2.95 -5.38
CA ARG A 153 6.85 -4.20 -5.04
C ARG A 153 7.38 -5.34 -5.88
N ASN A 154 7.74 -6.44 -5.21
CA ASN A 154 8.33 -7.62 -5.83
C ASN A 154 7.33 -8.79 -5.93
N TYR A 155 6.09 -8.53 -6.36
CA TYR A 155 5.18 -9.62 -6.73
C TYR A 155 4.52 -9.30 -8.06
N LYS A 156 4.46 -10.28 -8.95
CA LYS A 156 3.68 -10.26 -10.20
C LYS A 156 2.55 -11.25 -10.01
N THR A 157 1.31 -10.79 -9.99
CA THR A 157 0.21 -11.75 -9.87
C THR A 157 -0.05 -12.45 -11.20
N ASN A 158 -0.25 -13.76 -11.12
CA ASN A 158 -0.57 -14.59 -12.26
C ASN A 158 -1.98 -14.26 -12.76
N ILE A 159 -2.13 -13.93 -14.06
CA ILE A 159 -3.43 -13.62 -14.70
C ILE A 159 -4.46 -14.75 -14.51
N LYS A 160 -4.02 -16.02 -14.35
CA LYS A 160 -4.91 -17.16 -14.06
C LYS A 160 -5.58 -17.06 -12.69
N GLN A 161 -5.01 -16.33 -11.73
CA GLN A 161 -5.63 -16.07 -10.43
C GLN A 161 -6.87 -15.18 -10.55
N LEU A 162 -6.82 -14.15 -11.41
CA LEU A 162 -7.95 -13.25 -11.66
C LEU A 162 -9.17 -14.00 -12.22
N LYS A 163 -8.93 -15.14 -12.91
CA LYS A 163 -9.97 -15.96 -13.54
C LYS A 163 -10.49 -17.11 -12.68
N ARG A 164 -9.95 -17.34 -11.47
CA ARG A 164 -10.39 -18.46 -10.64
C ARG A 164 -11.68 -18.11 -9.91
N GLY A 165 -12.72 -18.85 -10.27
CA GLY A 165 -14.06 -18.72 -9.70
C GLY A 165 -14.10 -18.99 -8.21
N THR A 166 -15.09 -18.39 -7.58
CA THR A 166 -15.57 -18.78 -6.26
C THR A 166 -16.33 -20.09 -6.35
N ASP A 167 -16.58 -20.75 -5.21
CA ASP A 167 -17.54 -21.84 -5.20
C ASP A 167 -18.98 -21.33 -5.50
N LYS A 168 -19.95 -22.23 -5.52
CA LYS A 168 -21.38 -21.91 -5.72
C LYS A 168 -21.96 -20.92 -4.70
N ASN A 169 -21.27 -20.70 -3.58
CA ASN A 169 -21.68 -19.81 -2.49
C ASN A 169 -20.84 -18.51 -2.48
N ASN A 170 -20.08 -18.24 -3.54
CA ASN A 170 -19.18 -17.10 -3.65
C ASN A 170 -18.05 -17.07 -2.58
N LEU A 171 -17.69 -18.23 -2.02
CA LEU A 171 -16.66 -18.36 -0.98
C LEU A 171 -15.30 -18.65 -1.60
N ARG A 172 -14.43 -17.62 -1.62
CA ARG A 172 -13.12 -17.74 -2.23
C ARG A 172 -12.13 -18.43 -1.30
N GLY A 173 -11.58 -19.55 -1.76
CA GLY A 173 -10.57 -20.31 -1.02
C GLY A 173 -11.08 -20.95 0.28
N ILE A 174 -12.40 -21.04 0.46
CA ILE A 174 -13.00 -21.67 1.64
C ILE A 174 -13.71 -22.95 1.22
N ASN A 175 -13.42 -24.04 1.95
CA ASN A 175 -14.14 -25.29 1.85
C ASN A 175 -14.97 -25.48 3.13
N LYS A 176 -16.30 -25.63 3.01
CA LYS A 176 -17.15 -26.03 4.13
C LYS A 176 -17.21 -27.55 4.22
N ILE A 177 -16.86 -28.11 5.39
CA ILE A 177 -16.98 -29.55 5.68
C ILE A 177 -17.74 -29.67 7.00
N LYS A 178 -18.95 -30.26 6.96
CA LYS A 178 -19.88 -30.29 8.08
C LYS A 178 -20.10 -28.88 8.66
N HIS A 179 -19.72 -28.64 9.92
CA HIS A 179 -19.85 -27.36 10.62
C HIS A 179 -18.57 -26.49 10.57
N ARG A 180 -17.50 -26.95 9.93
CA ARG A 180 -16.21 -26.24 9.90
C ARG A 180 -15.91 -25.63 8.54
N TYR A 181 -15.22 -24.50 8.54
CA TYR A 181 -14.78 -23.73 7.38
C TYR A 181 -13.26 -23.79 7.26
N TYR A 182 -12.77 -24.45 6.21
CA TYR A 182 -11.34 -24.63 5.96
C TYR A 182 -10.85 -23.64 4.92
N SER A 183 -9.94 -22.76 5.32
CA SER A 183 -9.31 -21.78 4.45
C SER A 183 -8.10 -22.41 3.75
N LYS A 184 -7.96 -22.16 2.45
CA LYS A 184 -6.83 -22.61 1.62
C LYS A 184 -6.53 -21.58 0.54
N ILE A 185 -5.25 -21.46 0.18
CA ILE A 185 -4.80 -20.60 -0.90
C ILE A 185 -4.10 -21.43 -1.98
N PHE A 186 -4.36 -21.11 -3.24
CA PHE A 186 -3.63 -21.71 -4.34
C PHE A 186 -2.43 -20.84 -4.70
N TYR A 187 -1.22 -21.41 -4.69
CA TYR A 187 0.00 -20.71 -5.06
C TYR A 187 0.92 -21.64 -5.85
N SER A 188 1.52 -21.13 -6.93
CA SER A 188 2.50 -21.86 -7.76
C SER A 188 2.14 -23.31 -8.12
N GLY A 189 0.86 -23.61 -8.41
CA GLY A 189 0.41 -24.95 -8.81
C GLY A 189 -0.25 -25.77 -7.70
N ASN A 190 -0.11 -25.36 -6.44
CA ASN A 190 -0.51 -26.16 -5.28
C ASN A 190 -1.52 -25.44 -4.38
N TYR A 191 -2.38 -26.22 -3.71
CA TYR A 191 -3.21 -25.71 -2.61
C TYR A 191 -2.46 -25.80 -1.29
N ILE A 192 -2.51 -24.73 -0.52
CA ILE A 192 -1.86 -24.60 0.78
C ILE A 192 -2.94 -24.32 1.81
N ALA A 193 -3.10 -25.22 2.77
CA ALA A 193 -4.10 -25.07 3.83
C ALA A 193 -3.71 -23.95 4.80
N LEU A 194 -4.66 -23.09 5.16
CA LEU A 194 -4.49 -21.96 6.08
C LEU A 194 -5.16 -22.19 7.44
N GLY A 195 -5.91 -23.28 7.60
CA GLY A 195 -6.53 -23.69 8.86
C GLY A 195 -8.03 -23.91 8.74
N GLY A 196 -8.64 -24.45 9.80
CA GLY A 196 -10.08 -24.71 9.89
C GLY A 196 -10.71 -23.96 11.05
N TYR A 197 -11.83 -23.28 10.80
CA TYR A 197 -12.49 -22.35 11.70
C TYR A 197 -13.96 -22.73 11.86
N ASP A 198 -14.53 -22.46 13.03
CA ASP A 198 -15.96 -22.66 13.28
C ASP A 198 -16.81 -21.49 12.77
N ASP A 199 -16.17 -20.33 12.54
CA ASP A 199 -16.78 -19.13 11.96
C ASP A 199 -16.32 -18.92 10.50
N LEU A 200 -17.29 -18.63 9.63
CA LEU A 200 -17.04 -18.39 8.20
C LEU A 200 -16.19 -17.14 7.96
N ASN A 201 -16.45 -16.06 8.69
CA ASN A 201 -15.78 -14.78 8.49
C ASN A 201 -14.31 -14.84 8.97
N LYS A 202 -14.02 -15.55 10.06
CA LYS A 202 -12.64 -15.85 10.49
C LYS A 202 -11.86 -16.59 9.39
N ALA A 203 -12.46 -17.62 8.78
CA ALA A 203 -11.84 -18.35 7.67
C ALA A 203 -11.56 -17.44 6.45
N ARG A 204 -12.50 -16.55 6.13
CA ARG A 204 -12.39 -15.57 5.03
C ARG A 204 -11.32 -14.50 5.30
N LEU A 205 -11.20 -14.00 6.53
CA LEU A 205 -10.15 -13.05 6.92
C LEU A 205 -8.76 -13.67 6.82
N VAL A 206 -8.62 -14.91 7.26
CA VAL A 206 -7.35 -15.65 7.11
C VAL A 206 -6.97 -15.84 5.64
N TYR A 207 -7.96 -16.21 4.80
CA TYR A 207 -7.74 -16.25 3.35
C TYR A 207 -7.29 -14.88 2.83
N ASN A 208 -8.01 -13.81 3.19
CA ASN A 208 -7.73 -12.46 2.74
C ASN A 208 -6.32 -12.02 3.14
N LYS A 209 -5.93 -12.23 4.40
CA LYS A 209 -4.62 -11.87 4.93
C LYS A 209 -3.49 -12.58 4.19
N CYS A 210 -3.59 -13.89 3.97
CA CYS A 210 -2.61 -14.63 3.18
C CYS A 210 -2.61 -14.24 1.69
N SER A 211 -3.78 -14.00 1.10
CA SER A 211 -3.93 -13.55 -0.29
C SER A 211 -3.28 -12.18 -0.50
N SER A 212 -3.56 -11.21 0.37
CA SER A 212 -2.91 -9.89 0.38
C SER A 212 -1.40 -10.00 0.64
N TYR A 213 -0.95 -10.93 1.49
CA TYR A 213 0.48 -11.10 1.74
C TYR A 213 1.25 -11.57 0.48
N LEU A 214 0.70 -12.55 -0.23
CA LEU A 214 1.33 -13.18 -1.41
C LEU A 214 1.16 -12.35 -2.68
N HIS A 215 -0.03 -11.81 -2.91
CA HIS A 215 -0.41 -11.20 -4.18
C HIS A 215 -0.57 -9.69 -4.11
N GLY A 216 -0.45 -9.11 -2.91
CA GLY A 216 -0.59 -7.69 -2.63
C GLY A 216 -1.77 -7.06 -3.33
N SER A 217 -1.50 -6.46 -4.49
CA SER A 217 -2.44 -5.65 -5.24
C SER A 217 -3.42 -6.34 -6.10
N ASP A 218 -3.04 -7.52 -6.55
CA ASP A 218 -3.90 -8.29 -7.41
C ASP A 218 -4.49 -9.47 -6.61
N ALA A 219 -4.38 -9.37 -5.27
CA ALA A 219 -5.13 -10.17 -4.33
C ALA A 219 -6.63 -9.93 -4.51
N ILE A 220 -7.37 -11.01 -4.69
CA ILE A 220 -8.83 -10.97 -4.71
C ILE A 220 -9.31 -11.44 -3.35
N LEU A 221 -10.09 -10.59 -2.68
CA LEU A 221 -10.52 -10.79 -1.30
C LEU A 221 -12.00 -11.21 -1.24
N ASN A 222 -12.34 -11.91 -0.17
CA ASN A 222 -13.71 -12.12 0.26
C ASN A 222 -14.24 -10.85 0.94
N ASP A 223 -15.51 -10.51 0.70
CA ASP A 223 -16.16 -9.38 1.40
C ASP A 223 -16.62 -9.74 2.81
N VAL A 224 -15.89 -9.31 3.83
CA VAL A 224 -16.14 -9.69 5.23
C VAL A 224 -16.65 -8.49 6.04
N PRO A 225 -17.78 -8.61 6.78
CA PRO A 225 -18.18 -7.59 7.75
C PRO A 225 -17.18 -7.56 8.90
N MET A 226 -16.61 -6.39 9.19
CA MET A 226 -15.52 -6.26 10.16
C MET A 226 -16.05 -5.88 11.55
N THR A 227 -16.63 -6.85 12.27
CA THR A 227 -17.06 -6.68 13.68
C THR A 227 -15.86 -6.60 14.62
N ASP A 228 -16.03 -6.11 15.84
CA ASP A 228 -14.92 -5.93 16.79
C ASP A 228 -14.22 -7.26 17.14
N GLU A 229 -14.98 -8.35 17.30
CA GLU A 229 -14.44 -9.70 17.49
C GLU A 229 -13.53 -10.12 16.31
N LEU A 230 -13.95 -9.81 15.09
CA LEU A 230 -13.21 -10.19 13.89
C LEU A 230 -11.95 -9.34 13.69
N LYS A 231 -12.00 -8.05 14.08
CA LYS A 231 -10.83 -7.15 14.11
C LYS A 231 -9.77 -7.70 15.07
N GLU A 232 -10.18 -8.01 16.30
CA GLU A 232 -9.30 -8.54 17.33
C GLU A 232 -8.67 -9.87 16.87
N PHE A 233 -9.49 -10.77 16.34
CA PHE A 233 -9.03 -12.05 15.83
C PHE A 233 -7.95 -11.89 14.75
N ILE A 234 -8.18 -11.08 13.72
CA ILE A 234 -7.25 -10.98 12.58
C ILE A 234 -5.99 -10.19 12.92
N SER A 235 -6.07 -9.26 13.89
CA SER A 235 -4.92 -8.53 14.41
C SER A 235 -3.93 -9.48 15.08
N ASN A 236 -4.45 -10.42 15.88
CA ASN A 236 -3.65 -11.43 16.60
C ASN A 236 -3.23 -12.63 15.73
N TRP A 237 -3.84 -12.83 14.56
CA TRP A 237 -3.53 -13.97 13.70
C TRP A 237 -2.35 -13.68 12.76
N GLU A 238 -1.25 -14.42 12.90
CA GLU A 238 -0.05 -14.22 12.06
C GLU A 238 -0.05 -15.03 10.77
N VAL A 239 0.52 -14.46 9.70
CA VAL A 239 0.76 -15.19 8.46
C VAL A 239 1.72 -16.36 8.75
N PRO A 240 1.35 -17.62 8.47
CA PRO A 240 2.20 -18.77 8.77
C PRO A 240 3.51 -18.77 7.98
N ASP A 241 4.58 -19.31 8.53
CA ASP A 241 5.90 -19.30 7.88
C ASP A 241 5.92 -20.04 6.54
N LYS A 242 5.11 -21.10 6.39
CA LYS A 242 4.88 -21.77 5.10
C LYS A 242 4.33 -20.86 4.01
N ILE A 243 3.62 -19.78 4.37
CA ILE A 243 3.15 -18.76 3.43
C ILE A 243 4.24 -17.70 3.23
N LYS A 244 4.96 -17.32 4.28
CA LYS A 244 6.09 -16.39 4.18
C LYS A 244 7.18 -16.90 3.23
N ALA A 245 7.50 -18.20 3.30
CA ALA A 245 8.52 -18.86 2.48
C ALA A 245 8.25 -18.78 0.97
N LEU A 246 6.98 -18.89 0.55
CA LEU A 246 6.59 -18.84 -0.88
C LEU A 246 6.96 -17.51 -1.55
N LYS A 247 6.94 -16.42 -0.78
CA LYS A 247 7.30 -15.09 -1.26
C LYS A 247 8.82 -14.95 -1.49
N GLY A 248 9.62 -15.78 -0.83
CA GLY A 248 11.09 -15.83 -0.99
C GLY A 248 11.54 -16.68 -2.18
N GLU A 249 10.81 -17.74 -2.53
CA GLU A 249 11.15 -18.66 -3.63
C GLU A 249 10.98 -18.07 -5.03
N ASP A 250 10.16 -17.02 -5.21
CA ASP A 250 9.94 -16.36 -6.50
C ASP A 250 11.11 -15.46 -6.97
N ASN A 251 12.14 -15.25 -6.15
CA ASN A 251 13.37 -14.56 -6.56
C ASN A 251 14.25 -15.39 -7.52
N GLY A 252 13.86 -16.62 -7.89
CA GLY A 252 14.70 -17.53 -8.67
C GLY A 252 14.03 -18.29 -9.83
N ARG A 253 12.71 -18.17 -10.06
CA ARG A 253 12.05 -18.80 -11.21
C ARG A 253 11.73 -17.78 -12.29
N SER A 254 12.66 -17.63 -13.22
CA SER A 254 12.37 -17.10 -14.56
C SER A 254 11.14 -17.83 -15.12
N ILE A 255 10.09 -17.10 -15.48
CA ILE A 255 8.90 -17.62 -16.19
C ILE A 255 9.24 -17.78 -17.69
N VAL A 256 10.48 -18.17 -17.98
CA VAL A 256 10.88 -18.75 -19.26
C VAL A 256 11.06 -20.22 -18.93
N ASP A 257 9.94 -20.92 -18.78
CA ASP A 257 9.80 -22.38 -18.95
C ASP A 257 8.44 -22.79 -18.38
N LYS A 258 7.46 -22.82 -19.29
CA LYS A 258 6.31 -23.74 -19.36
C LYS A 258 5.32 -23.21 -20.39
N THR A 259 5.70 -23.37 -21.66
CA THR A 259 4.79 -23.85 -22.70
C THR A 259 4.06 -25.10 -22.23
#